data_AF-A0A838HTE7-F1
#
_entry.id   AF-A0A838HTE7-F1
#
_cell.length_a   1.000
_cell.length_b   1.000
_cell.length_c   1.000
_cell.angle_alpha   90.00
_cell.angle_beta   90.00
_cell.angle_gamma   90.00
#
_symmetry.space_group_name_H-M   'P 1'
#
loop_
_entity.id
_entity.type
_entity.pdbx_description
1 polymer ?
#
loop_
_entity_poly.entity_id
_entity_poly.type
_entity_poly.pdbx_seq_one_letter_code
_entity_poly.pdbx_strand_id
1 'polypeptide(L)' 'MSATRTNIDLDDEIVEQAMRLYGTRSKRETVDLALRRLVGARLGTDEALALEGSGWEGDLDAVRRDGSPESG' A
#
# COMPACT_ATOMS: atom_id res chain seq x y z
N MET A 1 11.82 -18.16 -3.32
CA MET A 1 12.59 -16.89 -3.24
C MET A 1 13.89 -17.18 -2.50
N SER A 2 15.04 -16.82 -3.08
CA SER A 2 16.33 -16.96 -2.40
C SER A 2 16.52 -15.78 -1.43
N ALA A 3 16.99 -16.05 -0.22
CA ALA A 3 17.34 -15.01 0.75
C ALA A 3 18.87 -15.05 0.97
N THR A 4 19.53 -13.92 0.80
CA THR A 4 20.96 -13.76 1.08
C THR A 4 21.14 -13.25 2.50
N ARG A 5 22.10 -13.82 3.26
CA ARG A 5 22.43 -13.33 4.59
C ARG A 5 23.30 -12.08 4.47
N THR A 6 22.81 -10.98 5.01
CA THR A 6 23.50 -9.69 5.05
C THR A 6 23.58 -9.22 6.49
N ASN A 7 24.68 -8.58 6.89
CA ASN A 7 24.83 -7.97 8.20
C ASN A 7 24.69 -6.45 8.06
N ILE A 8 23.68 -5.87 8.69
CA ILE A 8 23.36 -4.44 8.67
C ILE A 8 22.92 -4.02 10.07
N ASP A 9 23.29 -2.81 10.47
CA ASP A 9 22.79 -2.22 11.71
C ASP A 9 21.43 -1.58 11.47
N LEU A 10 20.48 -1.85 12.36
CA LEU A 10 19.14 -1.30 12.35
C LEU A 10 18.87 -0.63 13.68
N ASP A 11 18.14 0.48 13.65
CA ASP A 11 17.61 1.08 14.86
C ASP A 11 16.49 0.20 15.42
N ASP A 12 16.73 -0.38 16.58
CA ASP A 12 15.82 -1.32 17.22
C ASP A 12 14.49 -0.67 17.62
N GLU A 13 14.51 0.60 18.01
CA GLU A 13 13.28 1.30 18.39
C GLU A 13 12.36 1.49 17.18
N ILE A 14 12.93 1.82 16.02
CA ILE A 14 12.19 1.97 14.77
C ILE A 14 11.65 0.61 14.30
N VAL A 15 12.48 -0.43 14.35
CA VAL A 15 12.06 -1.78 13.92
C VAL A 15 10.95 -2.31 14.83
N GLU A 16 11.05 -2.14 16.14
CA GLU A 16 10.00 -2.54 17.07
C GLU A 16 8.70 -1.77 16.87
N GLN A 17 8.78 -0.46 16.61
CA GLN A 17 7.61 0.35 16.25
C GLN A 17 6.94 -0.18 14.98
N ALA A 18 7.71 -0.46 13.94
CA ALA A 18 7.21 -1.03 12.69
C ALA A 18 6.59 -2.42 12.91
N MET A 19 7.21 -3.25 13.75
CA MET A 19 6.69 -4.56 14.13
C MET A 19 5.33 -4.47 14.80
N ARG A 20 5.16 -3.54 15.76
CA ARG A 20 3.88 -3.30 16.43
C ARG A 20 2.83 -2.76 15.46
N LEU A 21 3.20 -1.81 14.61
CA LEU A 21 2.30 -1.17 13.66
C LEU A 21 1.76 -2.15 12.61
N TYR A 22 2.59 -3.11 12.17
CA TYR A 22 2.26 -4.03 11.10
C TYR A 22 2.06 -5.49 11.55
N GLY A 23 2.13 -5.77 12.85
CA GLY A 23 1.85 -7.08 13.43
C GLY A 23 2.84 -8.20 13.05
N THR A 24 4.07 -7.85 12.62
CA THR A 24 5.07 -8.84 12.20
C THR A 24 5.78 -9.48 13.39
N ARG A 25 6.17 -10.75 13.27
CA ARG A 25 6.71 -11.57 14.37
C ARG A 25 8.23 -11.55 14.47
N SER A 26 8.93 -10.97 13.49
CA SER A 26 10.39 -10.87 13.50
C SER A 26 10.92 -9.65 12.75
N LYS A 27 12.14 -9.20 13.10
CA LYS A 27 12.86 -8.14 12.36
C LYS A 27 12.99 -8.49 10.87
N ARG A 28 13.29 -9.75 10.54
CA ARG A 28 13.38 -10.23 9.14
C ARG A 28 12.07 -10.04 8.37
N GLU A 29 10.95 -10.40 8.98
CA GLU A 29 9.62 -10.25 8.36
C GLU A 29 9.25 -8.77 8.19
N THR A 30 9.60 -7.93 9.16
CA THR A 30 9.42 -6.47 9.09
C THR A 30 10.19 -5.88 7.93
N VAL A 31 11.46 -6.27 7.77
CA VAL A 31 12.34 -5.80 6.69
C VAL A 31 11.85 -6.31 5.33
N ASP A 32 11.44 -7.58 5.22
CA ASP A 32 10.85 -8.11 3.99
C ASP A 32 9.58 -7.34 3.60
N LEU A 33 8.69 -7.07 4.55
CA LEU A 33 7.49 -6.27 4.33
C LEU A 33 7.83 -4.83 3.91
N ALA A 34 8.77 -4.19 4.58
CA ALA A 34 9.21 -2.83 4.25
C ALA A 34 9.79 -2.75 2.83
N LEU A 35 10.62 -3.71 2.44
CA LEU A 35 11.20 -3.78 1.09
C LEU A 35 10.13 -4.06 0.02
N ARG A 36 9.19 -4.98 0.29
CA ARG A 36 8.06 -5.24 -0.61
C ARG A 36 7.18 -4.02 -0.78
N ARG A 37 6.94 -3.25 0.29
CA ARG A 37 6.21 -1.98 0.19
C ARG A 37 7.00 -0.92 -0.53
N LEU A 38 8.31 -0.82 -0.30
CA LEU A 38 9.16 0.15 -0.99
C LEU A 38 9.17 -0.10 -2.51
N VAL A 39 9.25 -1.37 -2.92
CA VAL A 39 9.23 -1.76 -4.34
C VAL A 39 7.82 -1.75 -4.91
N GLY A 40 6.83 -2.29 -4.19
CA GLY A 40 5.44 -2.41 -4.63
C GLY A 40 4.60 -1.14 -4.52
N ALA A 41 5.00 -0.15 -3.71
CA ALA A 41 4.37 1.17 -3.71
C ALA A 41 4.68 1.97 -4.99
N ARG A 42 5.63 1.51 -5.78
CA ARG A 42 5.78 1.93 -7.16
C ARG A 42 4.94 0.98 -8.02
N LEU A 43 3.63 1.23 -8.12
CA LEU A 43 3.06 1.04 -9.45
C LEU A 43 3.94 1.91 -10.34
N GLY A 44 4.64 1.29 -11.29
CA GLY A 44 5.32 2.09 -12.30
C GLY A 44 4.31 3.10 -12.84
N THR A 45 4.72 4.33 -13.11
CA THR A 45 3.82 5.33 -13.70
C THR A 45 3.04 4.72 -14.87
N ASP A 46 3.67 3.82 -15.62
CA ASP A 46 3.08 3.05 -16.71
C ASP A 46 2.01 2.02 -16.29
N GLU A 47 2.14 1.33 -15.14
CA GLU A 47 1.09 0.44 -14.61
C GLU A 47 -0.08 1.25 -14.03
N ALA A 48 0.20 2.38 -13.38
CA ALA A 48 -0.85 3.28 -12.91
C ALA A 48 -1.61 3.94 -14.08
N LEU A 49 -0.91 4.30 -15.15
CA LEU A 49 -1.49 4.76 -16.41
C LEU A 49 -2.19 3.62 -17.17
N ALA A 50 -1.76 2.37 -17.04
CA ALA A 50 -2.49 1.23 -17.61
C ALA A 50 -3.85 0.98 -16.94
N LEU A 51 -4.05 1.51 -15.73
CA LEU A 51 -5.35 1.57 -15.06
C LEU A 51 -6.18 2.79 -15.51
N GLU A 52 -5.60 3.73 -16.26
CA GLU A 52 -6.34 4.82 -16.90
C GLU A 52 -7.29 4.23 -17.95
N GLY A 53 -8.60 4.35 -17.69
CA GLY A 53 -9.63 3.74 -18.53
C GLY A 53 -9.98 2.29 -18.16
N SER A 54 -9.42 1.72 -17.08
CA SER A 54 -9.98 0.49 -16.50
C SER A 54 -11.35 0.84 -15.94
N GLY A 55 -12.38 0.45 -16.68
CA GLY A 55 -13.74 0.96 -16.61
C GLY A 55 -14.30 1.08 -15.19
N TRP A 56 -14.65 2.30 -14.83
CA TRP A 56 -15.68 2.52 -13.84
C TRP A 56 -17.03 2.27 -14.51
N GLU A 57 -17.71 1.17 -14.17
CA GLU A 57 -19.04 0.80 -14.70
C GLU A 57 -20.22 1.47 -13.96
N GLY A 58 -19.94 2.43 -13.09
CA GLY A 58 -21.00 3.16 -12.39
C GLY A 58 -21.75 4.11 -13.34
N ASP A 59 -22.93 4.54 -12.92
CA ASP A 59 -23.65 5.66 -13.54
C ASP A 59 -23.29 6.94 -12.78
N LEU A 60 -22.59 7.87 -13.44
CA LEU A 60 -22.18 9.16 -12.84
C LEU A 60 -23.40 9.96 -12.36
N ASP A 61 -24.55 9.79 -13.02
CA ASP A 61 -25.78 10.47 -12.67
C ASP A 61 -26.45 9.83 -11.45
N ALA A 62 -26.26 8.53 -11.21
CA ALA A 62 -26.76 7.87 -10.01
C ALA A 62 -26.08 8.39 -8.74
N VAL A 63 -24.74 8.56 -8.78
CA VAL A 63 -23.97 9.12 -7.66
C VAL A 63 -24.29 10.60 -7.42
N ARG A 64 -24.54 11.38 -8.47
CA ARG A 64 -24.90 12.80 -8.31
C ARG A 64 -26.30 13.02 -7.77
N ARG A 65 -27.22 12.09 -8.03
CA ARG A 65 -28.59 12.16 -7.50
C ARG A 65 -28.70 11.81 -6.02
N ASP A 66 -27.76 11.05 -5.45
CA ASP A 66 -27.75 10.75 -4.01
C ASP A 66 -27.23 11.92 -3.15
N GLY A 67 -26.50 12.86 -3.77
CA GLY A 67 -25.80 13.95 -3.07
C GLY A 67 -26.54 15.29 -3.07
N SER A 68 -27.79 15.36 -3.53
CA SER A 68 -28.61 16.56 -3.35
C SER A 68 -29.43 16.43 -2.06
N PRO A 69 -29.04 17.08 -0.94
CA PRO A 69 -29.92 17.14 0.21
C PRO A 69 -31.18 17.87 -0.22
N GLU A 70 -32.29 17.14 -0.22
CA GLU A 70 -33.63 17.69 -0.25
C GLU A 70 -33.76 18.77 0.83
N SER A 71 -33.63 20.02 0.41
CA SER A 71 -34.10 21.18 1.15
C SER A 71 -35.53 21.41 0.69
N GLY A 72 -36.49 21.03 1.52
CA GLY A 72 -37.92 21.23 1.31
C GLY A 72 -38.73 20.80 2.52
#